data_AF-A0A534WCG0-F1
#
_entry.id   AF-A0A534WCG0-F1
#
_cell.length_a   1.000
_cell.length_b   1.000
_cell.length_c   1.000
_cell.angle_alpha   90.00
_cell.angle_beta   90.00
_cell.angle_gamma   90.00
#
_symmetry.space_group_name_H-M   'P 1'
#
loop_
_entity.id
_entity.type
_entity.pdbx_description
1 polymer ?
#
loop_
_entity_poly.entity_id
_entity_poly.type
_entity_poly.pdbx_seq_one_letter_code
_entity_poly.pdbx_strand_id
1 'polypeptide(L)' 'MLRIGTRKSALALWQAERVQGWLRERGHACELVPMSTEGDRILD' A
#
# COMPACT_ATOMS: atom_id res chain seq x y z
N MET A 1 3.46 -10.98 10.85
CA MET A 1 3.88 -9.84 10.01
C MET A 1 2.77 -9.55 9.02
N LEU A 2 2.27 -8.31 8.96
CA LEU A 2 1.18 -7.90 8.08
C LEU A 2 1.71 -7.48 6.70
N ARG A 3 0.94 -7.77 5.65
CA ARG A 3 1.23 -7.37 4.27
C ARG A 3 0.13 -6.44 3.79
N ILE A 4 0.51 -5.22 3.39
CA ILE A 4 -0.44 -4.20 2.93
C ILE A 4 -0.36 -4.16 1.39
N GLY A 5 -1.34 -4.75 0.72
CA GLY A 5 -1.48 -4.65 -0.73
C GLY A 5 -1.90 -3.25 -1.14
N THR A 6 -1.24 -2.65 -2.14
CA THR A 6 -1.61 -1.31 -2.65
C THR A 6 -1.35 -1.18 -4.15
N ARG A 7 -2.11 -0.32 -4.84
CA ARG A 7 -1.84 0.04 -6.24
C ARG A 7 -0.55 0.86 -6.34
N LYS A 8 0.03 0.91 -7.53
CA LYS A 8 1.28 1.67 -7.79
C LYS A 8 1.06 3.17 -7.97
N SER A 9 -0.18 3.66 -8.05
CA SER A 9 -0.44 5.09 -8.19
C SER A 9 0.05 5.87 -6.96
N ALA A 10 0.51 7.11 -7.17
CA ALA A 10 1.10 7.93 -6.12
C ALA A 10 0.14 8.13 -4.92
N LEU A 11 -1.16 8.33 -5.20
CA LEU A 11 -2.18 8.46 -4.15
C LEU A 11 -2.35 7.16 -3.34
N ALA A 12 -2.35 5.99 -4.01
CA ALA A 12 -2.51 4.71 -3.33
C ALA A 12 -1.30 4.35 -2.47
N LEU A 13 -0.08 4.71 -2.92
CA LEU A 13 1.14 4.57 -2.12
C LEU A 13 1.09 5.46 -0.88
N TRP A 14 0.75 6.74 -1.03
CA TRP A 14 0.63 7.66 0.10
C TRP A 14 -0.40 7.19 1.14
N GLN A 15 -1.56 6.69 0.68
CA GLN A 15 -2.58 6.10 1.54
C GLN A 15 -2.04 4.88 2.31
N ALA A 16 -1.34 3.99 1.61
CA ALA A 16 -0.78 2.77 2.21
C ALA A 16 0.32 3.07 3.23
N GLU A 17 1.19 4.05 2.97
CA GLU A 17 2.20 4.52 3.92
C GLU A 17 1.57 5.09 5.20
N ARG A 18 0.48 5.85 5.07
CA ARG A 18 -0.24 6.40 6.23
C ARG A 18 -0.85 5.29 7.11
N VAL A 19 -1.46 4.28 6.49
CA VAL A 19 -1.96 3.10 7.22
C VAL A 19 -0.82 2.31 7.87
N GLN A 20 0.30 2.15 7.17
CA GLN A 20 1.50 1.49 7.69
C GLN A 20 2.04 2.22 8.94
N GLY A 21 2.08 3.55 8.91
CA GLY A 21 2.46 4.38 10.06
C GLY A 21 1.61 4.09 11.30
N TRP A 22 0.28 4.11 11.15
CA TRP A 22 -0.64 3.82 12.25
C TRP A 22 -0.52 2.41 12.83
N LEU A 23 -0.22 1.42 11.98
CA LEU A 23 0.01 0.05 12.39
C LEU A 23 1.34 -0.09 13.15
N ARG A 24 2.40 0.59 12.69
CA ARG A 24 3.70 0.61 13.36
C ARG A 24 3.63 1.28 14.74
N GLU A 25 2.92 2.40 14.86
CA GLU A 25 2.67 3.08 16.14
C GLU A 25 1.97 2.17 17.16
N ARG A 26 1.17 1.20 16.69
CA ARG A 26 0.48 0.21 17.52
C ARG A 26 1.29 -1.07 17.74
N GLY A 27 2.55 -1.11 17.31
CA GLY A 27 3.45 -2.25 17.50
C GLY A 27 3.29 -3.37 16.47
N HIS A 28 2.61 -3.13 15.34
CA HIS A 28 2.45 -4.15 14.30
C HIS A 28 3.55 -4.05 13.23
N ALA A 29 4.33 -5.12 13.09
CA ALA A 29 5.28 -5.27 11.98
C ALA A 29 4.53 -5.46 10.65
N CYS A 30 4.80 -4.58 9.68
CA CYS A 30 4.10 -4.55 8.40
C CYS A 30 5.00 -4.11 7.23
N GLU A 31 4.74 -4.65 6.04
CA GLU A 31 5.39 -4.32 4.76
C GLU A 31 4.37 -3.91 3.70
N LEU A 32 4.76 -3.03 2.77
CA LEU A 32 3.95 -2.68 1.60
C LEU A 32 4.23 -3.66 0.47
N VAL A 33 3.17 -4.13 -0.20
CA VAL A 33 3.24 -5.01 -1.36
C VAL A 33 2.54 -4.32 -2.52
N PRO A 34 3.29 -3.59 -3.38
CA PRO A 34 2.72 -2.97 -4.56
C PRO A 34 2.19 -4.03 -5.53
N MET A 35 0.99 -3.82 -6.04
CA MET A 35 0.31 -4.71 -6.97
C MET A 35 -0.16 -3.91 -8.18
N SER A 36 -0.11 -4.56 -9.35
CA SER A 36 -0.73 -4.07 -10.57
C SER A 36 -2.12 -4.68 -10.68
N THR A 37 -3.10 -3.85 -11.01
CA THR A 37 -4.49 -4.23 -11.25
C THR A 37 -4.84 -4.01 -12.72
N GLU A 38 -5.88 -4.67 -13.24
CA GLU A 38 -6.31 -4.49 -14.64
C GLU A 38 -6.67 -3.02 -14.94
N GLY A 39 -7.22 -2.30 -13.95
CA GLY A 39 -7.50 -0.86 -14.05
C GLY A 39 -6.25 0.04 -14.08
N ASP A 40 -5.05 -0.47 -13.78
CA ASP A 40 -3.80 0.26 -14.01
C ASP A 40 -3.35 0.19 -15.47
N ARG A 41 -3.74 -0.87 -16.21
CA ARG A 41 -3.34 -1.09 -17.62
C ARG A 41 -4.09 -0.19 -18.61
N ILE A 42 -5.27 0.32 -18.23
CA ILE A 42 -6.14 1.14 -19.09
C ILE A 42 -5.66 2.61 -19.17
N LEU A 43 -4.66 3.00 -18.37
CA LEU A 43 -4.12 4.36 -18.31
C LEU A 43 -2.81 4.55 -19.10
N ASP A 44 -2.28 3.48 -19.71
CA ASP A 44 -1.20 3.51 -20.72
C ASP A 44 -1.80 3.44 -22.13
#